data_AF-A0A961QWP5-F1
#
_entry.id   AF-A0A961QWP5-F1
#
_cell.length_a   1.000
_cell.length_b   1.000
_cell.length_c   1.000
_cell.angle_alpha   90.00
_cell.angle_beta   90.00
_cell.angle_gamma   90.00
#
_symmetry.space_group_name_H-M   'P 1'
#
loop_
_entity.id
_entity.type
_entity.pdbx_description
1 polymer ?
#
loop_
_entity_poly.entity_id
_entity_poly.type
_entity_poly.pdbx_seq_one_letter_code
_entity_poly.pdbx_strand_id
1 'polypeptide(L)'
;NINRFCDPEYDALHAQLTQTANIEERGRIARALNDILVQNFVVVPLVDRGRVDAHANSLAGVRLNVWDSGLWNIADWHRVQ
;
A
#
# COMPACT_ATOMS: atom_id res chain seq x y z
N ASN A 1 -1.07 12.90 7.88
CA ASN A 1 -2.45 13.43 7.88
C ASN A 1 -2.48 14.80 7.19
N ILE A 2 -2.46 14.83 5.85
CA ILE A 2 -2.47 16.09 5.07
C ILE A 2 -3.85 16.78 5.18
N ASN A 3 -4.93 15.98 5.15
CA ASN A 3 -6.31 16.46 5.17
C ASN A 3 -6.78 16.96 6.54
N ARG A 4 -5.96 16.80 7.59
CA ARG A 4 -6.29 17.15 8.99
C ARG A 4 -7.59 16.51 9.48
N PHE A 5 -7.88 15.31 9.00
CA PHE A 5 -9.05 14.55 9.44
C PHE A 5 -8.86 14.09 10.88
N CYS A 6 -9.88 14.32 11.71
CA CYS A 6 -9.91 13.93 13.11
C CYS A 6 -11.27 13.31 13.39
N ASP A 7 -11.28 12.05 13.79
CA ASP A 7 -12.50 11.31 14.09
C ASP A 7 -12.20 10.26 15.18
N PRO A 8 -12.87 10.32 16.35
CA PRO A 8 -12.58 9.40 17.46
C PRO A 8 -12.85 7.93 17.15
N GLU A 9 -13.83 7.63 16.28
CA GLU A 9 -14.13 6.26 15.87
C GLU A 9 -13.01 5.69 15.00
N TYR A 10 -12.54 6.48 14.03
CA TYR A 10 -11.39 6.14 13.20
C TYR A 10 -10.14 5.89 14.06
N ASP A 11 -9.85 6.77 15.02
CA ASP A 11 -8.68 6.65 15.89
C ASP A 11 -8.75 5.38 16.76
N ALA A 12 -9.91 5.07 17.34
CA ALA A 12 -10.12 3.85 18.13
C ALA A 12 -9.95 2.59 17.27
N LEU A 13 -10.53 2.58 16.07
CA LEU A 13 -10.46 1.45 15.16
C LEU A 13 -9.04 1.25 14.60
N HIS A 14 -8.31 2.34 14.35
CA HIS A 14 -6.90 2.30 13.98
C HIS A 14 -6.04 1.76 15.13
N ALA A 15 -6.30 2.18 16.38
CA ALA A 15 -5.62 1.61 17.54
C ALA A 15 -5.83 0.09 17.64
N GLN A 16 -7.06 -0.39 17.42
CA GLN A 16 -7.33 -1.83 17.33
C GLN A 16 -6.54 -2.51 16.21
N LEU A 17 -6.46 -1.90 15.02
CA LEU A 17 -5.67 -2.45 13.90
C LEU A 17 -4.21 -2.67 14.29
N THR A 18 -3.61 -1.73 15.03
CA THR A 18 -2.20 -1.84 15.45
C THR A 18 -1.93 -3.02 16.39
N GLN A 19 -2.95 -3.48 17.11
CA GLN A 19 -2.87 -4.60 18.05
C GLN A 19 -3.36 -5.93 17.45
N THR A 20 -3.91 -5.92 16.22
CA THR A 20 -4.51 -7.10 15.59
C THR A 20 -3.48 -7.86 14.77
N ALA A 21 -3.24 -9.14 15.11
CA ALA A 21 -2.31 -10.01 14.39
C ALA A 21 -2.94 -10.80 13.22
N ASN A 22 -4.18 -11.27 13.39
CA ASN A 22 -4.85 -12.11 12.38
C ASN A 22 -5.10 -11.32 11.08
N ILE A 23 -4.71 -11.90 9.94
CA ILE A 23 -4.70 -11.17 8.67
C ILE A 23 -6.10 -10.87 8.13
N GLU A 24 -7.05 -11.79 8.33
CA GLU A 24 -8.44 -11.60 7.92
C GLU A 24 -9.09 -10.46 8.70
N GLU A 25 -8.85 -10.41 10.00
CA GLU A 25 -9.35 -9.37 10.90
C GLU A 25 -8.70 -8.02 10.63
N ARG A 26 -7.38 -7.99 10.37
CA ARG A 26 -6.71 -6.77 9.86
C ARG A 26 -7.35 -6.28 8.57
N GLY A 27 -7.65 -7.19 7.65
CA GLY A 27 -8.33 -6.86 6.39
C GLY A 27 -9.73 -6.29 6.60
N ARG A 28 -10.51 -6.84 7.55
CA ARG A 28 -11.82 -6.32 7.93
C ARG A 28 -11.73 -4.89 8.48
N ILE A 29 -10.80 -4.66 9.41
CA ILE A 29 -10.59 -3.35 10.03
C ILE A 29 -10.10 -2.32 8.99
N ALA A 30 -9.15 -2.69 8.13
CA ALA A 30 -8.62 -1.80 7.09
C ALA A 30 -9.70 -1.34 6.11
N ARG A 31 -10.64 -2.21 5.74
CA ARG A 31 -11.80 -1.83 4.91
C ARG A 31 -12.72 -0.85 5.65
N ALA A 32 -13.04 -1.11 6.91
CA ALA A 32 -13.88 -0.20 7.70
C ALA A 32 -13.23 1.18 7.87
N LEU A 33 -11.92 1.25 8.11
CA LEU A 33 -11.17 2.52 8.13
C LEU A 33 -11.24 3.24 6.77
N ASN A 34 -11.09 2.51 5.66
CA ASN A 34 -11.23 3.08 4.32
C ASN A 34 -12.65 3.63 4.08
N ASP A 35 -13.68 2.89 4.49
CA ASP A 35 -15.08 3.30 4.35
C ASP A 35 -15.33 4.63 5.08
N ILE A 36 -14.83 4.80 6.31
CA ILE A 36 -14.95 6.07 7.05
C ILE A 36 -14.38 7.24 6.22
N LEU A 37 -13.19 7.09 5.63
CA LEU A 37 -12.55 8.16 4.86
C LEU A 37 -13.30 8.48 3.56
N VAL A 38 -13.76 7.45 2.85
CA VAL A 38 -14.43 7.59 1.56
C VAL A 38 -15.84 8.14 1.73
N GLN A 39 -16.61 7.63 2.70
CA GLN A 39 -17.99 8.06 2.95
C GLN A 39 -18.08 9.49 3.53
N ASN A 40 -17.04 9.95 4.23
CA ASN A 40 -16.94 11.34 4.69
C ASN A 40 -16.26 12.27 3.67
N PHE A 41 -16.00 11.80 2.44
CA PHE A 41 -15.37 12.56 1.37
C PHE A 41 -14.00 13.18 1.73
N VAL A 42 -13.31 12.59 2.71
CA VAL A 42 -11.96 13.01 3.14
C VAL A 42 -10.95 12.68 2.06
N VAL A 43 -11.13 11.52 1.41
CA VAL A 43 -10.36 11.10 0.23
C VAL A 43 -11.35 10.58 -0.80
N VAL A 44 -11.35 11.18 -2.00
CA VAL A 44 -12.15 10.70 -3.13
C VAL A 44 -11.21 9.93 -4.07
N PRO A 45 -11.29 8.58 -4.11
CA PRO A 45 -10.47 7.80 -5.01
C PRO A 45 -10.90 8.06 -6.46
N LEU A 46 -9.93 8.33 -7.35
CA LEU A 46 -10.19 8.62 -8.76
C LEU A 46 -9.82 7.46 -9.66
N VAL A 47 -8.55 7.06 -9.63
CA VAL A 47 -8.00 6.01 -10.48
C VAL A 47 -6.91 5.25 -9.72
N ASP A 48 -6.83 3.94 -9.96
CA ASP A 48 -5.62 3.19 -9.65
C ASP A 48 -4.59 3.43 -10.75
N ARG A 49 -3.37 3.82 -10.37
CA ARG A 49 -2.30 4.12 -11.31
C ARG A 49 -1.43 2.88 -11.48
N GLY A 50 -1.51 2.27 -12.66
CA GLY A 50 -0.62 1.18 -13.03
C GLY A 50 0.86 1.58 -12.89
N ARG A 51 1.67 0.66 -12.37
CA ARG A 51 3.11 0.88 -12.20
C ARG A 51 3.88 0.37 -13.42
N VAL A 52 4.79 1.20 -13.93
CA VAL A 52 5.60 0.90 -15.10
C VAL A 52 7.07 1.07 -14.71
N ASP A 53 7.82 -0.02 -14.79
CA ASP A 53 9.27 -0.04 -14.57
C ASP A 53 9.96 -0.50 -15.86
N ALA A 54 11.12 0.11 -16.15
CA ALA A 54 11.97 -0.28 -17.26
C ALA A 54 13.36 -0.68 -16.74
N HIS A 55 13.94 -1.72 -17.33
CA HIS A 55 15.31 -2.16 -17.09
C HIS A 55 16.01 -2.46 -18.41
N ALA A 56 17.34 -2.51 -18.38
CA ALA A 56 18.13 -2.84 -19.57
C ALA A 56 17.89 -4.30 -19.99
N ASN A 57 17.79 -4.59 -21.29
CA ASN A 57 17.62 -5.97 -21.80
C ASN A 57 18.76 -6.91 -21.34
N SER A 58 19.94 -6.36 -21.10
CA SER A 58 21.11 -7.08 -20.59
C SER A 58 21.08 -7.30 -19.07
N LEU A 59 19.96 -7.04 -18.39
CA LEU A 59 19.82 -7.11 -16.93
C LEU A 59 18.68 -8.05 -16.57
N ALA A 60 19.02 -9.19 -16.00
CA ALA A 60 18.06 -10.21 -15.57
C ALA A 60 17.91 -10.21 -14.04
N GLY A 61 16.90 -10.94 -13.56
CA GLY A 61 16.56 -11.04 -12.14
C GLY A 61 15.68 -9.90 -11.62
N VAL A 62 15.34 -8.90 -12.45
CA VAL A 62 14.45 -7.80 -12.06
C VAL A 62 13.03 -8.30 -11.84
N ARG A 63 12.44 -8.03 -10.66
CA ARG A 63 11.06 -8.39 -10.33
C ARG A 63 10.29 -7.15 -9.93
N LEU A 64 9.26 -6.80 -10.70
CA LEU A 64 8.35 -5.69 -10.38
C LEU A 64 7.67 -5.95 -9.03
N ASN A 65 7.77 -4.99 -8.13
CA ASN A 65 7.04 -4.96 -6.87
C ASN A 65 6.22 -3.65 -6.81
N VAL A 66 4.91 -3.77 -6.63
CA VAL A 66 3.99 -2.63 -6.54
C VAL A 66 3.80 -2.11 -5.12
N TRP A 67 4.38 -2.79 -4.13
CA TRP A 67 4.29 -2.47 -2.70
C TRP A 67 5.59 -1.87 -2.10
N ASP A 68 6.72 -1.94 -2.82
CA ASP A 68 8.04 -1.45 -2.36
C ASP A 68 8.79 -0.75 -3.51
N SER A 69 10.03 -0.32 -3.32
CA SER A 69 10.95 0.10 -4.37
C SER A 69 11.13 -1.00 -5.42
N GLY A 70 11.29 -0.61 -6.69
CA GLY A 70 11.69 -1.53 -7.77
C GLY A 70 13.05 -2.20 -7.51
N LEU A 71 13.83 -1.70 -6.55
CA LEU A 71 15.14 -2.24 -6.15
C LEU A 71 15.07 -3.25 -4.99
N TRP A 72 13.89 -3.64 -4.52
CA TRP A 72 13.73 -4.53 -3.36
C TRP A 72 14.51 -5.85 -3.48
N ASN A 73 14.71 -6.34 -4.70
CA ASN A 73 15.44 -7.58 -4.98
C ASN A 73 16.76 -7.36 -5.75
N ILE A 74 17.40 -6.19 -5.59
CA ILE A 74 18.64 -5.87 -6.32
C ILE A 74 19.76 -6.89 -6.14
N ALA A 75 19.77 -7.62 -5.01
CA ALA A 75 20.74 -8.68 -4.74
C ALA A 75 20.67 -9.86 -5.74
N ASP A 76 19.52 -10.08 -6.37
CA ASP A 76 19.31 -11.15 -7.36
C ASP A 76 19.69 -10.74 -8.79
N TRP A 77 20.00 -9.45 -8.99
CA TRP A 77 20.19 -8.89 -10.31
C TRP A 77 21.56 -9.26 -10.87
N HIS A 78 21.59 -9.58 -12.17
CA HIS A 78 22.83 -9.94 -12.85
C HIS A 78 22.77 -9.59 -14.33
N ARG A 79 23.95 -9.44 -14.95
CA ARG A 79 24.07 -9.15 -16.37
C ARG A 79 23.86 -10.42 -17.20
N VAL A 80 23.08 -10.29 -18.26
CA VAL A 80 22.96 -11.26 -19.36
C VAL A 80 23.43 -10.58 -20.64
N GLN A 81 24.15 -11.32 -21.51
CA GLN A 81 24.75 -10.76 -22.73
C GLN A 81 23.71 -10.17 -23.68
#